data_AF-A0A0F7N922-F1
#
_entry.id   AF-A0A0F7N922-F1
#
_cell.length_a   1.000
_cell.length_b   1.000
_cell.length_c   1.000
_cell.angle_alpha   90.00
_cell.angle_beta   90.00
_cell.angle_gamma   90.00
#
_symmetry.space_group_name_H-M   'P 1'
#
loop_
_entity.id
_entity.type
_entity.pdbx_description
1 polymer ?
#
loop_
_entity_poly.entity_id
_entity_poly.type
_entity_poly.pdbx_seq_one_letter_code
_entity_poly.pdbx_strand_id
1 'polypeptide(L)'
;MSWVTDWSAQAACRTADPDELFVQGAAQNRAKAVCTGCPVRTECLADALDNRVEFGVWGGMTERERRALLRRRPTVTSWRRLLETAREEYESAGTPLHESALHEDALRAAEELPVAAG
;
A
#
# COMPACT_ATOMS: atom_id res chain seq x y z
N MET A 1 4.39 8.48 -6.54
CA MET A 1 3.84 9.59 -5.74
C MET A 1 4.81 9.92 -4.61
N SER A 2 5.01 11.21 -4.33
CA SER A 2 5.87 11.67 -3.23
C SER A 2 5.25 11.39 -1.85
N TRP A 3 6.07 11.30 -0.80
CA TRP A 3 5.65 11.10 0.58
C TRP A 3 4.75 12.23 1.11
N VAL A 4 3.63 11.86 1.75
CA VAL A 4 2.72 12.83 2.35
C VAL A 4 3.17 13.16 3.78
N THR A 5 3.77 14.33 3.98
CA THR A 5 4.23 14.76 5.32
C THR A 5 3.06 14.97 6.29
N ASP A 6 2.00 15.65 5.84
CA ASP A 6 0.78 15.88 6.63
C ASP A 6 -0.26 14.76 6.40
N TRP A 7 0.16 13.53 6.67
CA TRP A 7 -0.63 12.35 6.36
C TRP A 7 -1.94 12.31 7.17
N SER A 8 -1.93 12.76 8.43
CA SER A 8 -3.07 12.66 9.33
C SER A 8 -4.26 13.49 8.84
N ALA A 9 -4.00 14.63 8.19
CA ALA A 9 -5.03 15.44 7.55
C ALA A 9 -5.73 14.71 6.39
N GLN A 10 -5.11 13.72 5.75
CA GLN A 10 -5.66 13.00 4.60
C GLN A 10 -6.16 11.59 4.96
N ALA A 11 -6.12 11.20 6.23
CA ALA A 11 -6.53 9.89 6.68
C ALA A 11 -8.04 9.68 6.51
N ALA A 12 -8.44 8.56 5.90
CA ALA A 12 -9.85 8.21 5.72
C ALA A 12 -10.61 8.04 7.05
N CYS A 13 -9.91 7.62 8.11
CA CYS A 13 -10.48 7.49 9.45
C CYS A 13 -10.56 8.80 10.25
N ARG A 14 -10.11 9.94 9.70
CA ARG A 14 -10.04 11.22 10.44
C ARG A 14 -11.39 11.68 11.00
N THR A 15 -12.50 11.33 10.34
CA THR A 15 -13.86 11.69 10.77
C THR A 15 -14.60 10.54 11.48
N ALA A 16 -13.94 9.41 11.71
CA ALA A 16 -14.50 8.32 12.49
C ALA A 16 -14.45 8.65 13.99
N ASP A 17 -15.29 7.99 14.78
CA ASP A 17 -15.19 8.03 16.23
C ASP A 17 -13.82 7.44 16.66
N PRO A 18 -13.00 8.18 17.43
CA PRO A 18 -11.72 7.68 17.91
C PRO A 18 -11.82 6.30 18.59
N ASP A 19 -12.87 6.05 19.36
CA ASP A 19 -13.02 4.80 20.12
C ASP A 19 -13.10 3.58 19.20
N GLU A 20 -13.58 3.75 17.97
CA GLU A 20 -13.62 2.68 16.96
C GLU A 20 -12.22 2.24 16.50
N LEU A 21 -11.21 3.11 16.61
CA LEU A 21 -9.83 2.83 16.20
C LEU A 21 -9.01 2.16 17.31
N PHE A 22 -9.44 2.27 18.57
CA PHE A 22 -8.75 1.72 19.75
C PHE A 22 -9.39 0.46 20.34
N VAL A 23 -10.30 -0.18 19.59
CA VAL A 23 -10.93 -1.46 19.97
C VAL A 23 -9.94 -2.64 20.03
N GLN A 24 -10.37 -3.75 20.65
CA GLN A 24 -9.59 -4.98 20.79
C GLN A 24 -10.27 -6.20 20.13
N GLY A 25 -9.50 -7.27 19.93
CA GLY A 25 -10.01 -8.55 19.42
C GLY A 25 -10.66 -8.44 18.04
N ALA A 26 -11.75 -9.18 17.83
CA ALA A 26 -12.44 -9.24 16.54
C ALA A 26 -12.98 -7.88 16.07
N ALA A 27 -13.24 -6.93 16.98
CA ALA A 27 -13.72 -5.60 16.63
C ALA A 27 -12.71 -4.80 15.80
N GLN A 28 -11.41 -5.12 15.89
CA GLN A 28 -10.36 -4.49 15.09
C GLN A 28 -10.54 -4.72 13.58
N ASN A 29 -11.30 -5.73 13.17
CA ASN A 29 -11.61 -5.97 11.76
C ASN A 29 -12.34 -4.79 11.11
N ARG A 30 -13.22 -4.09 11.86
CA ARG A 30 -13.91 -2.91 11.35
C ARG A 30 -12.94 -1.74 11.14
N ALA A 31 -12.08 -1.47 12.12
CA ALA A 31 -11.05 -0.44 11.99
C ALA A 31 -10.06 -0.74 10.85
N LYS A 32 -9.67 -2.01 10.67
CA LYS A 32 -8.85 -2.43 9.53
C LYS A 32 -9.55 -2.22 8.19
N ALA A 33 -10.86 -2.42 8.12
CA ALA A 33 -11.63 -2.20 6.89
C ALA A 33 -11.55 -0.73 6.43
N VAL A 34 -11.63 0.23 7.35
CA VAL A 34 -11.46 1.68 7.06
C VAL A 34 -10.10 1.98 6.42
N CYS A 35 -9.07 1.22 6.77
CA CYS A 35 -7.74 1.40 6.19
C CYS A 35 -7.64 0.92 4.73
N THR A 36 -8.62 0.14 4.24
CA THR A 36 -8.65 -0.39 2.87
C THR A 36 -8.96 0.75 1.90
N GLY A 37 -7.97 1.15 1.11
CA GLY A 37 -8.09 2.30 0.20
C GLY A 37 -7.77 3.66 0.83
N CYS A 38 -7.35 3.71 2.09
CA CYS A 38 -6.87 4.96 2.68
C CYS A 38 -5.60 5.44 1.95
N PRO A 39 -5.57 6.68 1.40
CA PRO A 39 -4.49 7.13 0.52
C PRO A 39 -3.13 7.25 1.25
N VAL A 40 -3.18 7.42 2.57
CA VAL A 40 -2.02 7.64 3.45
C VAL A 40 -1.73 6.45 4.36
N ARG A 41 -2.19 5.25 3.95
CA ARG A 41 -2.04 4.03 4.75
C ARG A 41 -0.57 3.73 5.07
N THR A 42 0.33 3.96 4.12
CA THR A 42 1.77 3.69 4.25
C THR A 42 2.42 4.65 5.23
N GLU A 43 2.12 5.94 5.13
CA GLU A 43 2.60 7.00 6.03
C GLU A 43 2.14 6.74 7.47
N CYS A 44 0.86 6.45 7.64
CA CYS A 44 0.26 6.11 8.93
C CYS A 44 0.94 4.89 9.57
N LEU A 45 1.22 3.84 8.78
CA LEU A 45 1.90 2.65 9.28
C LEU A 45 3.34 2.95 9.69
N ALA A 46 4.08 3.69 8.87
CA ALA A 46 5.46 4.04 9.14
C ALA A 46 5.60 4.83 10.44
N ASP A 47 4.74 5.83 10.62
CA ASP A 47 4.72 6.65 11.83
C ASP A 47 4.46 5.80 13.09
N ALA A 48 3.49 4.88 13.02
CA ALA A 48 3.19 3.98 14.13
C ALA A 48 4.35 3.02 14.47
N LEU A 49 5.12 2.58 13.48
CA LEU A 49 6.25 1.67 13.67
C LEU A 49 7.49 2.41 14.20
N ASP A 50 7.80 3.58 13.64
CA ASP A 50 8.92 4.43 14.08
C ASP A 50 8.71 4.91 15.52
N ASN A 51 7.49 5.36 15.85
CA ASN A 51 7.13 5.81 17.20
C ASN A 51 6.75 4.67 18.16
N ARG A 52 6.78 3.41 17.70
CA ARG A 52 6.38 2.22 18.47
C ARG A 52 5.04 2.38 19.18
N VAL A 53 4.06 2.95 18.50
CA VAL A 53 2.73 3.23 19.06
C VAL A 53 2.12 1.93 19.60
N GLU A 54 1.67 1.99 20.86
CA GLU A 54 1.32 0.79 21.62
C GLU A 54 -0.08 0.27 21.33
N PHE A 55 -1.04 1.13 20.97
CA PHE A 55 -2.46 0.76 20.88
C PHE A 55 -3.08 1.09 19.52
N GLY A 56 -4.29 0.56 19.31
CA GLY A 56 -5.13 0.85 18.15
C GLY A 56 -4.68 0.25 16.82
N VAL A 57 -5.50 0.46 15.80
CA VAL A 57 -5.22 0.06 14.41
C VAL A 57 -4.57 1.22 13.66
N TRP A 58 -3.40 0.98 13.09
CA TRP A 58 -2.61 1.97 12.35
C TRP A 58 -2.20 1.38 11.01
N GLY A 59 -2.47 2.10 9.91
CA GLY A 59 -2.15 1.64 8.55
C GLY A 59 -2.70 0.26 8.19
N GLY A 60 -3.82 -0.14 8.82
CA GLY A 60 -4.43 -1.46 8.65
C GLY A 60 -3.75 -2.58 9.45
N MET A 61 -2.89 -2.26 10.42
CA MET A 61 -2.26 -3.22 11.32
C MET A 61 -2.69 -3.01 12.76
N THR A 62 -3.05 -4.10 13.42
CA THR A 62 -3.25 -4.18 14.88
C THR A 62 -1.91 -4.03 15.60
N GLU A 63 -1.97 -3.64 16.88
CA GLU A 63 -0.84 -3.66 17.81
C GLU A 63 -0.05 -4.98 17.76
N ARG A 64 -0.74 -6.12 17.80
CA ARG A 64 -0.10 -7.45 17.77
C ARG A 64 0.67 -7.69 16.48
N GLU A 65 0.11 -7.31 15.34
CA GLU A 65 0.75 -7.42 14.03
C GLU A 65 1.97 -6.49 13.95
N ARG A 66 1.86 -5.24 14.41
CA ARG A 66 2.99 -4.30 14.44
C ARG A 66 4.14 -4.80 15.32
N ARG A 67 3.84 -5.30 16.52
CA ARG A 67 4.86 -5.91 17.41
C ARG A 67 5.54 -7.12 16.77
N ALA A 68 4.78 -7.96 16.07
CA ALA A 68 5.34 -9.10 15.36
C ALA A 68 6.28 -8.66 14.23
N LEU A 69 5.92 -7.59 13.49
CA LEU A 69 6.75 -7.02 12.44
C LEU A 69 8.05 -6.40 13.00
N LEU A 70 7.96 -5.61 14.08
CA LEU A 70 9.13 -5.04 14.76
C LEU A 70 10.10 -6.12 15.26
N ARG A 71 9.60 -7.24 15.81
CA ARG A 71 10.45 -8.37 16.22
C ARG A 71 11.14 -9.07 15.05
N ARG A 72 10.49 -9.14 13.89
CA ARG A 72 11.04 -9.77 12.69
C ARG A 72 12.08 -8.89 11.98
N ARG A 73 12.07 -7.57 12.23
CA ARG A 73 12.98 -6.60 11.60
C ARG A 73 13.67 -5.72 12.64
N PRO A 74 14.50 -6.28 13.53
CA PRO A 74 15.12 -5.54 14.63
C PRO A 74 16.16 -4.50 14.17
N THR A 75 16.66 -4.62 12.93
CA THR A 75 17.71 -3.74 12.38
C THR A 75 17.16 -2.53 11.62
N VAL A 76 15.85 -2.44 11.40
CA VAL A 76 15.23 -1.29 10.71
C VAL A 76 15.17 -0.11 11.67
N THR A 77 15.88 0.96 11.34
CA THR A 77 15.97 2.19 12.15
C THR A 77 15.05 3.32 11.68
N SER A 78 14.53 3.23 10.45
CA SER A 78 13.53 4.15 9.91
C SER A 78 12.57 3.39 8.99
N TRP A 79 11.35 3.19 9.47
CA TRP A 79 10.25 2.59 8.71
C TRP A 79 9.75 3.53 7.63
N ARG A 80 9.76 4.85 7.87
CA ARG A 80 9.53 5.85 6.81
C ARG A 80 10.41 5.57 5.59
N ARG A 81 11.74 5.58 5.76
CA ARG A 81 12.67 5.39 4.64
C ARG A 81 12.44 4.04 3.95
N LEU A 82 12.31 2.97 4.73
CA LEU A 82 12.11 1.63 4.17
C LEU A 82 10.83 1.55 3.33
N LEU A 83 9.72 2.06 3.84
CA LEU A 83 8.42 1.97 3.17
C LEU A 83 8.29 2.96 2.01
N GLU A 84 8.93 4.13 2.10
CA GLU A 84 9.05 5.09 0.99
C GLU A 84 9.77 4.48 -0.20
N THR A 85 10.97 3.92 0.02
CA THR A 85 11.74 3.23 -1.03
C THR A 85 10.94 2.08 -1.64
N ALA A 86 10.32 1.24 -0.81
CA ALA A 86 9.51 0.12 -1.31
C ALA A 86 8.32 0.59 -2.18
N ARG A 87 7.70 1.73 -1.85
CA ARG A 87 6.63 2.32 -2.68
C ARG A 87 7.18 2.84 -4.00
N GLU A 88 8.28 3.59 -3.97
CA GLU A 88 8.92 4.11 -5.18
C GLU A 88 9.34 2.99 -6.13
N GLU A 89 9.90 1.91 -5.59
CA GLU A 89 10.25 0.70 -6.35
C GLU A 89 9.01 0.06 -6.97
N TYR A 90 7.92 -0.11 -6.23
CA TYR A 90 6.67 -0.67 -6.75
C TYR A 90 6.05 0.19 -7.85
N GLU A 91 6.02 1.51 -7.66
CA GLU A 91 5.51 2.46 -8.65
C GLU A 91 6.39 2.52 -9.90
N SER A 92 7.71 2.50 -9.73
CA SER A 92 8.67 2.49 -10.84
C SER A 92 8.67 1.15 -11.58
N ALA A 93 8.36 0.06 -10.88
CA ALA A 93 8.10 -1.26 -11.46
C ALA A 93 6.69 -1.38 -12.08
N GLY A 94 5.90 -0.29 -12.09
CA GLY A 94 4.51 -0.26 -12.53
C GLY A 94 4.28 -0.80 -13.95
N THR A 95 3.61 -1.97 -13.98
CA THR A 95 3.01 -2.71 -15.11
C THR A 95 4.01 -3.32 -16.11
N PRO A 96 4.15 -4.67 -16.21
CA PRO A 96 4.62 -5.27 -17.45
C PRO A 96 3.70 -4.77 -18.56
N LEU A 97 4.28 -4.12 -19.56
CA LEU A 97 3.73 -3.74 -20.85
C LEU A 97 3.15 -4.95 -21.64
N HIS A 98 2.33 -5.81 -21.01
CA HIS A 98 1.71 -6.97 -21.64
C HIS A 98 0.64 -6.54 -22.64
N GLU A 99 0.17 -5.29 -22.61
CA GLU A 99 -0.74 -4.77 -23.63
C GLU A 99 -0.02 -4.20 -24.88
N SER A 100 1.19 -3.66 -24.77
CA SER A 100 1.89 -3.14 -25.96
C SER A 100 2.58 -4.23 -26.77
N ALA A 101 3.19 -5.23 -26.12
CA ALA A 101 3.81 -6.36 -26.83
C ALA A 101 2.78 -7.18 -27.62
N LEU A 102 1.58 -7.40 -27.06
CA LEU A 102 0.49 -8.06 -27.77
C LEU A 102 -0.10 -7.20 -28.91
N HIS A 103 -0.08 -5.87 -28.79
CA HIS A 103 -0.55 -4.98 -29.85
C HIS A 103 0.43 -4.94 -31.03
N GLU A 104 1.74 -4.86 -30.76
CA GLU A 104 2.78 -4.89 -31.80
C GLU A 104 2.85 -6.25 -32.50
N ASP A 105 2.73 -7.35 -31.75
CA ASP A 105 2.67 -8.70 -32.33
C ASP A 105 1.39 -8.92 -33.14
N ALA A 106 0.24 -8.38 -32.70
CA ALA A 106 -1.01 -8.44 -33.45
C ALA A 106 -1.00 -7.60 -34.73
N LEU A 107 -0.34 -6.44 -34.73
CA LEU A 107 -0.16 -5.60 -35.92
C LEU A 107 0.73 -6.30 -36.97
N ARG A 108 1.84 -6.91 -36.53
CA ARG A 108 2.74 -7.66 -37.43
C ARG A 108 2.05 -8.91 -38.00
N ALA A 109 1.24 -9.61 -37.20
CA ALA A 109 0.46 -10.76 -37.67
C ALA A 109 -0.64 -10.38 -38.69
N ALA A 110 -1.14 -9.14 -38.64
CA ALA A 110 -2.13 -8.64 -39.61
C ALA A 110 -1.50 -8.26 -40.97
N GLU A 111 -0.21 -7.87 -41.00
CA GLU A 111 0.53 -7.57 -42.23
C GLU A 111 1.04 -8.83 -42.98
N GLU A 112 1.06 -10.01 -42.33
CA GLU A 112 1.53 -11.28 -42.94
C GLU A 112 0.40 -12.14 -43.52
N LEU A 113 -0.86 -11.69 -43.49
CA LEU A 113 -1.96 -12.41 -44.14
C LEU A 113 -1.80 -12.36 -45.67
N PRO A 114 -1.70 -13.52 -46.36
CA PRO A 114 -1.65 -13.51 -47.81
C PRO A 114 -2.99 -12.99 -48.34
N VAL A 115 -2.93 -11.93 -49.17
CA VAL A 115 -4.04 -11.55 -50.05
C VAL A 115 -4.33 -12.76 -50.94
N ALA A 116 -5.32 -13.56 -50.55
CA ALA A 116 -5.84 -14.63 -51.36
C ALA A 116 -6.53 -13.99 -52.57
N ALA A 117 -5.85 -14.09 -53.71
CA ALA A 117 -6.38 -13.76 -55.02
C ALA A 117 -7.63 -14.60 -55.31
N GLY A 118 -8.68 -13.93 -55.79
CA GLY A 118 -9.93 -14.53 -56.23
C GLY A 118 -10.96 -13.47 -56.57
#